data_AF-M2XQA9-F1
#
_entry.id   AF-M2XQA9-F1
#
_cell.length_a   1.000
_cell.length_b   1.000
_cell.length_c   1.000
_cell.angle_alpha   90.00
_cell.angle_beta   90.00
_cell.angle_gamma   90.00
#
_symmetry.space_group_name_H-M   'P 1'
#
loop_
_entity.id
_entity.type
_entity.pdbx_description
1 polymer ?
#
loop_
_entity_poly.entity_id
_entity_poly.type
_entity_poly.pdbx_seq_one_letter_code
_entity_poly.pdbx_strand_id
1 'polypeptide(L)'
;MAALSEGDTAAALDTFPDGFEPAMHYRPVTEDGILVDPLGGCSSPVPLPDFFETPCREHDLGYDLLRYARSSGHEPGPQARRGLDARLSRQLHEACRATAPGDDWCDVTATVTSFAVRVNSWRQRDGAPIPESPLPYAAAVWALVAAARWTPR
;
A
#
# COMPACT_ATOMS: atom_id res chain seq x y z
N MET A 1 12.66 -8.35 0.19
CA MET A 1 12.11 -7.02 0.58
C MET A 1 12.97 -5.85 0.12
N ALA A 2 14.29 -5.86 0.36
CA ALA A 2 15.18 -4.81 -0.14
C ALA A 2 15.10 -4.64 -1.67
N ALA A 3 15.26 -5.74 -2.42
CA ALA A 3 15.11 -5.75 -3.88
C ALA A 3 13.78 -5.15 -4.37
N LEU A 4 12.64 -5.53 -3.78
CA LEU A 4 11.33 -4.95 -4.13
C LEU A 4 11.26 -3.44 -3.82
N SER A 5 11.82 -3.00 -2.68
CA SER A 5 11.82 -1.58 -2.31
C SER A 5 12.73 -0.73 -3.19
N GLU A 6 13.75 -1.35 -3.78
CA GLU A 6 14.70 -0.76 -4.73
C GLU A 6 14.17 -0.82 -6.18
N GLY A 7 13.20 -1.70 -6.45
CA GLY A 7 12.63 -1.91 -7.78
C GLY A 7 13.40 -2.88 -8.65
N ASP A 8 14.23 -3.73 -8.06
CA ASP A 8 14.93 -4.81 -8.76
C ASP A 8 14.04 -6.06 -8.80
N THR A 9 13.18 -6.12 -9.83
CA THR A 9 12.26 -7.26 -10.04
C THR A 9 13.00 -8.59 -10.19
N ALA A 10 14.16 -8.60 -10.84
CA ALA A 10 14.92 -9.83 -11.04
C ALA A 10 15.49 -10.35 -9.72
N ALA A 11 16.11 -9.48 -8.91
CA ALA A 11 16.59 -9.86 -7.59
C ALA A 11 15.44 -10.18 -6.61
N ALA A 12 14.28 -9.52 -6.76
CA ALA A 12 13.09 -9.83 -5.96
C ALA A 12 12.55 -11.23 -6.26
N LEU A 13 12.56 -11.66 -7.53
CA LEU A 13 12.18 -13.00 -7.94
C LEU A 13 13.18 -14.07 -7.46
N ASP A 14 14.49 -13.80 -7.57
CA ASP A 14 15.54 -14.74 -7.14
C ASP A 14 15.50 -15.03 -5.63
N THR A 15 15.08 -14.03 -4.85
CA THR A 15 14.99 -14.12 -3.38
C THR A 15 13.56 -14.31 -2.89
N PHE A 16 12.61 -14.62 -3.78
CA PHE A 16 11.21 -14.72 -3.42
C PHE A 16 10.94 -15.96 -2.53
N PRO A 17 10.20 -15.83 -1.42
CA PRO A 17 10.04 -16.94 -0.49
C PRO A 17 9.13 -18.05 -1.03
N ASP A 18 9.64 -19.29 -1.10
CA ASP A 18 8.91 -20.47 -1.59
C ASP A 18 7.57 -20.72 -0.86
N GLY A 19 7.49 -20.39 0.43
CA GLY A 19 6.29 -20.57 1.25
C GLY A 19 5.23 -19.48 1.08
N PHE A 20 5.48 -18.45 0.27
CA PHE A 20 4.55 -17.33 0.11
C PHE A 20 3.24 -17.74 -0.55
N GLU A 21 3.30 -18.43 -1.69
CA GLU A 21 2.11 -18.83 -2.44
C GLU A 21 1.14 -19.67 -1.60
N PRO A 22 1.55 -20.75 -0.93
CA PRO A 22 0.62 -21.52 -0.11
C PRO A 22 0.07 -20.73 1.10
N ALA A 23 0.80 -19.73 1.60
CA ALA A 23 0.38 -18.91 2.74
C ALA A 23 -0.54 -17.75 2.35
N MET A 24 -0.32 -17.14 1.18
CA MET A 24 -1.06 -15.98 0.69
C MET A 24 -2.13 -16.33 -0.35
N HIS A 25 -2.12 -17.57 -0.85
CA HIS A 25 -3.08 -18.12 -1.81
C HIS A 25 -3.05 -17.49 -3.21
N TYR A 26 -1.94 -16.88 -3.60
CA TYR A 26 -1.70 -16.39 -4.96
C TYR A 26 -0.21 -16.43 -5.32
N ARG A 27 0.09 -16.38 -6.62
CA ARG A 27 1.45 -16.14 -7.14
C ARG A 27 1.58 -14.70 -7.61
N PRO A 28 2.63 -13.97 -7.22
CA PRO A 28 2.93 -12.68 -7.82
C PRO A 28 3.14 -12.83 -9.32
N VAL A 29 2.82 -11.78 -10.07
CA VAL A 29 3.03 -11.71 -11.52
C VAL A 29 3.88 -10.50 -11.87
N THR A 30 4.46 -10.49 -13.07
CA THR A 30 5.17 -9.31 -13.57
C THR A 30 4.24 -8.52 -14.50
N GLU A 31 3.96 -7.27 -14.14
CA GLU A 31 3.24 -6.28 -14.96
C GLU A 31 4.20 -5.14 -15.29
N ASP A 32 4.42 -4.85 -16.58
CA ASP A 32 5.32 -3.78 -17.05
C ASP A 32 6.74 -3.81 -16.42
N GLY A 33 7.24 -5.01 -16.16
CA GLY A 33 8.55 -5.22 -15.53
C GLY A 33 8.58 -5.07 -14.01
N ILE A 34 7.42 -4.90 -13.37
CA ILE A 34 7.24 -4.76 -11.92
C ILE A 34 6.60 -6.03 -11.36
N LEU A 35 7.10 -6.55 -10.25
CA LEU A 35 6.48 -7.68 -9.55
C LEU A 35 5.30 -7.19 -8.70
N VAL A 36 4.12 -7.76 -8.89
CA VAL A 36 2.88 -7.27 -8.27
C VAL A 36 2.02 -8.39 -7.67
N ASP A 37 1.12 -8.00 -6.76
CA ASP A 37 -0.03 -8.80 -6.39
C ASP A 37 -1.13 -8.66 -7.46
N PRO A 38 -1.45 -9.72 -8.24
CA PRO A 38 -2.48 -9.64 -9.29
C PRO A 38 -3.90 -9.44 -8.73
N LEU A 39 -4.12 -9.68 -7.44
CA LEU A 39 -5.41 -9.53 -6.76
C LEU A 39 -5.51 -8.21 -5.99
N GLY A 40 -4.41 -7.47 -5.87
CA GLY A 40 -4.32 -6.21 -5.17
C GLY A 40 -4.92 -5.04 -5.97
N GLY A 41 -4.86 -3.87 -5.36
CA GLY A 41 -5.31 -2.64 -6.01
C GLY A 41 -5.24 -1.44 -5.08
N CYS A 42 -5.51 -0.27 -5.63
CA CYS A 42 -5.45 0.95 -4.84
C CYS A 42 -6.56 0.99 -3.77
N SER A 43 -6.21 0.62 -2.53
CA SER A 43 -7.09 0.68 -1.36
C SER A 43 -7.30 2.13 -0.90
N SER A 44 -8.13 2.87 -1.65
CA SER A 44 -8.45 4.28 -1.41
C SER A 44 -9.97 4.48 -1.23
N PRO A 45 -10.41 5.34 -0.30
CA PRO A 45 -11.84 5.66 -0.13
C PRO A 45 -12.40 6.50 -1.28
N VAL A 46 -11.52 7.10 -2.09
CA VAL A 46 -11.87 7.87 -3.29
C VAL A 46 -11.21 7.24 -4.51
N PRO A 47 -11.86 7.27 -5.70
CA PRO A 47 -11.22 6.80 -6.92
C PRO A 47 -9.88 7.50 -7.16
N LEU A 48 -8.87 6.71 -7.47
CA LEU A 48 -7.55 7.19 -7.90
C LEU A 48 -7.41 6.99 -9.41
N PRO A 49 -6.46 7.67 -10.07
CA PRO A 49 -6.19 7.44 -11.49
C PRO A 49 -5.85 5.97 -11.76
N ASP A 50 -6.44 5.37 -12.80
CA ASP A 50 -6.28 3.94 -13.11
C ASP A 50 -4.81 3.53 -13.33
N PHE A 51 -3.97 4.45 -13.82
CA PHE A 51 -2.54 4.21 -13.99
C PHE A 51 -1.74 4.16 -12.67
N PHE A 52 -2.39 4.29 -11.51
CA PHE A 52 -1.81 4.00 -10.20
C PHE A 52 -1.99 2.55 -9.76
N GLU A 53 -2.81 1.75 -10.46
CA GLU A 53 -3.10 0.36 -10.06
C GLU A 53 -1.84 -0.51 -9.96
N THR A 54 -0.98 -0.51 -10.98
CA THR A 54 0.27 -1.30 -10.94
C THR A 54 1.19 -0.91 -9.77
N PRO A 55 1.46 0.40 -9.51
CA PRO A 55 2.15 0.81 -8.30
C PRO A 55 1.50 0.36 -6.98
N CYS A 56 0.18 0.46 -6.88
CA CYS A 56 -0.56 0.00 -5.70
C CYS A 56 -0.43 -1.51 -5.50
N ARG A 57 -0.48 -2.30 -6.57
CA ARG A 57 -0.30 -3.75 -6.51
C ARG A 57 1.11 -4.20 -6.16
N GLU A 58 2.16 -3.45 -6.56
CA GLU A 58 3.53 -3.68 -6.07
C GLU A 58 3.61 -3.42 -4.54
N HIS A 59 2.94 -2.36 -4.09
CA HIS A 59 2.89 -2.00 -2.68
C HIS A 59 2.15 -3.05 -1.84
N ASP A 60 1.01 -3.54 -2.32
CA ASP A 60 0.24 -4.62 -1.69
C ASP A 60 1.06 -5.91 -1.58
N LEU A 61 1.77 -6.30 -2.64
CA LEU A 61 2.71 -7.42 -2.60
C LEU A 61 3.78 -7.24 -1.51
N GLY A 62 4.35 -6.04 -1.40
CA GLY A 62 5.30 -5.71 -0.35
C GLY A 62 4.71 -5.86 1.04
N TYR A 63 3.48 -5.42 1.23
CA TYR A 63 2.74 -5.54 2.50
C TYR A 63 2.40 -6.98 2.85
N ASP A 64 2.08 -7.80 1.85
CA ASP A 64 1.88 -9.23 2.01
C ASP A 64 3.15 -9.96 2.39
N LEU A 65 4.30 -9.57 1.84
CA LEU A 65 5.60 -10.09 2.27
C LEU A 65 5.88 -9.75 3.75
N LEU A 66 5.49 -8.56 4.22
CA LEU A 66 5.60 -8.21 5.64
C LEU A 66 4.70 -9.10 6.51
N ARG A 67 3.45 -9.34 6.08
CA ARG A 67 2.50 -10.21 6.79
C ARG A 67 2.97 -11.65 6.82
N TYR A 68 3.44 -12.16 5.69
CA TYR A 68 4.01 -13.50 5.56
C TYR A 68 5.24 -13.70 6.43
N ALA A 69 6.17 -12.74 6.45
CA ALA A 69 7.34 -12.81 7.33
C ALA A 69 6.90 -12.93 8.79
N ARG A 70 5.97 -12.07 9.23
CA ARG A 70 5.44 -12.07 10.60
C ARG A 70 4.74 -13.37 10.97
N SER A 71 3.88 -13.90 10.09
CA SER A 71 3.20 -15.18 10.33
C SER A 71 4.17 -16.36 10.36
N SER A 72 5.29 -16.25 9.65
CA SER A 72 6.40 -17.22 9.64
C SER A 72 7.42 -17.02 10.77
N GLY A 73 7.08 -16.24 11.81
CA GLY A 73 7.91 -16.04 13.00
C GLY A 73 9.07 -15.04 12.83
N HIS A 74 9.12 -14.31 11.71
CA HIS A 74 10.12 -13.27 11.46
C HIS A 74 9.47 -11.89 11.52
N GLU A 75 9.95 -10.98 12.35
CA GLU A 75 9.43 -9.61 12.35
C GLU A 75 10.37 -8.71 11.53
N PRO A 76 9.96 -8.25 10.33
CA PRO A 76 10.78 -7.30 9.57
C PRO A 76 10.99 -6.02 10.36
N GLY A 77 12.21 -5.49 10.37
CA GLY A 77 12.48 -4.21 11.00
C GLY A 77 11.68 -3.07 10.32
N PRO A 78 11.43 -1.95 11.03
CA PRO A 78 10.67 -0.78 10.52
C PRO A 78 11.11 -0.27 9.14
N GLN A 79 12.38 -0.46 8.79
CA GLN A 79 12.94 -0.02 7.52
C GLN A 79 12.32 -0.76 6.32
N ALA A 80 11.86 -2.00 6.48
CA ALA A 80 11.24 -2.75 5.42
C ALA A 80 9.94 -2.07 4.95
N ARG A 81 9.04 -1.73 5.88
CA ARG A 81 7.80 -1.03 5.56
C ARG A 81 8.05 0.37 5.01
N ARG A 82 8.98 1.12 5.61
CA ARG A 82 9.34 2.46 5.10
C ARG A 82 9.94 2.43 3.69
N GLY A 83 10.72 1.40 3.35
CA GLY A 83 11.25 1.19 2.01
C GLY A 83 10.14 1.01 0.98
N LEU A 84 9.15 0.17 1.30
CA LEU A 84 7.97 -0.08 0.46
C LEU A 84 7.10 1.18 0.28
N ASP A 85 6.83 1.91 1.36
CA ASP A 85 6.05 3.16 1.28
C ASP A 85 6.77 4.24 0.45
N ALA A 86 8.10 4.32 0.56
CA ALA A 86 8.90 5.23 -0.25
C ALA A 86 8.93 4.80 -1.73
N ARG A 87 8.94 3.50 -2.02
CA ARG A 87 8.85 2.95 -3.38
C ARG A 87 7.52 3.30 -4.03
N LEU A 88 6.40 3.08 -3.33
CA LEU A 88 5.08 3.50 -3.78
C LEU A 88 5.07 4.99 -4.11
N SER A 89 5.56 5.84 -3.20
CA SER A 89 5.62 7.28 -3.44
C SER A 89 6.37 7.63 -4.73
N ARG A 90 7.53 7.02 -4.98
CA ARG A 90 8.30 7.26 -6.23
C ARG A 90 7.52 6.83 -7.46
N GLN A 91 6.93 5.63 -7.44
CA GLN A 91 6.19 5.09 -8.58
C GLN A 91 4.93 5.89 -8.91
N LEU A 92 4.19 6.39 -7.93
CA LEU A 92 3.02 7.24 -8.18
C LEU A 92 3.43 8.54 -8.93
N HIS A 93 4.52 9.18 -8.51
CA HIS A 93 5.04 10.36 -9.21
C HIS A 93 5.65 10.01 -10.58
N GLU A 94 6.28 8.84 -10.74
CA GLU A 94 6.74 8.35 -12.05
C GLU A 94 5.57 8.12 -13.02
N ALA A 95 4.49 7.52 -12.54
CA ALA A 95 3.28 7.30 -13.32
C ALA A 95 2.62 8.63 -13.75
N CYS A 96 2.60 9.64 -12.87
CA CYS A 96 2.17 11.00 -13.24
C CYS A 96 3.03 11.58 -14.36
N ARG A 97 4.36 11.51 -14.25
CA ARG A 97 5.26 12.02 -15.30
C ARG A 97 5.09 11.31 -16.63
N ALA A 98 4.82 10.00 -16.61
CA ALA A 98 4.67 9.19 -17.82
C ALA A 98 3.32 9.40 -18.51
N THR A 99 2.23 9.45 -17.74
CA THR A 99 0.86 9.34 -18.27
C THR A 99 0.08 10.65 -18.23
N ALA A 100 0.43 11.56 -17.32
CA ALA A 100 -0.22 12.87 -17.16
C ALA A 100 0.81 14.02 -17.08
N PRO A 101 1.69 14.16 -18.09
CA PRO A 101 2.76 15.16 -18.05
C PRO A 101 2.19 16.58 -17.99
N GLY A 102 2.63 17.36 -16.99
CA GLY A 102 2.17 18.74 -16.78
C GLY A 102 0.85 18.88 -16.01
N ASP A 103 0.28 17.77 -15.52
CA ASP A 103 -0.88 17.79 -14.62
C ASP A 103 -0.43 17.87 -13.15
N ASP A 104 -0.40 19.08 -12.61
CA ASP A 104 -0.08 19.34 -11.20
C ASP A 104 -1.04 18.59 -10.24
N TRP A 105 -2.27 18.30 -10.68
CA TRP A 105 -3.25 17.59 -9.85
C TRP A 105 -2.87 16.12 -9.65
N CYS A 106 -2.19 15.51 -10.64
CA CYS A 106 -1.66 14.16 -10.51
C CYS A 106 -0.60 14.10 -9.40
N ASP A 107 0.38 15.01 -9.42
CA ASP A 107 1.44 15.06 -8.40
C ASP A 107 0.89 15.34 -6.99
N VAL A 108 -0.13 16.21 -6.88
CA VAL A 108 -0.86 16.41 -5.62
C VAL A 108 -1.52 15.12 -5.15
N THR A 109 -2.18 14.39 -6.06
CA THR A 109 -2.84 13.12 -5.75
C THR A 109 -1.83 12.06 -5.32
N ALA A 110 -0.69 11.94 -6.00
CA ALA A 110 0.42 11.04 -5.62
C ALA A 110 0.98 11.39 -4.23
N THR A 111 1.13 12.68 -3.93
CA THR A 111 1.60 13.18 -2.63
C THR A 111 0.62 12.82 -1.52
N VAL A 112 -0.68 13.13 -1.69
CA VAL A 112 -1.71 12.85 -0.68
C VAL A 112 -1.85 11.35 -0.44
N THR A 113 -1.87 10.55 -1.50
CA THR A 113 -1.99 9.09 -1.42
C THR A 113 -0.83 8.49 -0.64
N SER A 114 0.42 8.80 -1.02
CA SER A 114 1.60 8.28 -0.32
C SER A 114 1.74 8.81 1.11
N PHE A 115 1.30 10.04 1.37
CA PHE A 115 1.26 10.60 2.72
C PHE A 115 0.27 9.85 3.62
N ALA A 116 -0.94 9.56 3.14
CA ALA A 116 -1.94 8.81 3.90
C ALA A 116 -1.43 7.42 4.31
N VAL A 117 -0.79 6.70 3.39
CA VAL A 117 -0.13 5.41 3.67
C VAL A 117 0.94 5.58 4.75
N ARG A 118 1.82 6.58 4.62
CA ARG A 118 2.91 6.81 5.57
C ARG A 118 2.40 7.17 6.98
N VAL A 119 1.31 7.93 7.08
CA VAL A 119 0.66 8.22 8.37
C VAL A 119 0.10 6.94 8.98
N ASN A 120 -0.53 6.08 8.17
CA ASN A 120 -1.02 4.79 8.66
C ASN A 120 0.12 3.88 9.15
N SER A 121 1.21 3.80 8.38
CA SER A 121 2.41 3.05 8.76
C SER A 121 3.00 3.54 10.07
N TRP A 122 3.17 4.86 10.23
CA TRP A 122 3.64 5.46 11.46
C TRP A 122 2.74 5.13 12.66
N ARG A 123 1.41 5.21 12.48
CA ARG A 123 0.43 4.87 13.52
C ARG A 123 0.55 3.40 13.95
N GLN A 124 0.90 2.52 13.01
CA GLN A 124 1.18 1.11 13.25
C GLN A 124 2.67 0.83 13.58
N ARG A 125 3.44 1.88 13.92
CA ARG A 125 4.87 1.81 14.29
C ARG A 125 5.76 1.16 13.23
N ASP A 126 5.42 1.34 11.96
CA ASP A 126 6.11 0.78 10.80
C ASP A 126 6.23 -0.77 10.82
N GLY A 127 5.43 -1.47 11.62
CA GLY A 127 5.39 -2.94 11.67
C GLY A 127 4.59 -3.55 10.51
N ALA A 128 4.48 -4.88 10.46
CA ALA A 128 3.65 -5.53 9.45
C ALA A 128 2.18 -5.03 9.50
N PRO A 129 1.56 -4.71 8.34
CA PRO A 129 0.22 -4.13 8.30
C PRO A 129 -0.83 -5.04 8.96
N ILE A 130 -1.55 -4.50 9.94
CA ILE A 130 -2.61 -5.22 10.65
C ILE A 130 -3.96 -4.88 10.02
N PRO A 131 -4.86 -5.86 9.82
CA PRO A 131 -6.23 -5.58 9.43
C PRO A 131 -6.90 -4.64 10.42
N GLU A 132 -7.50 -3.56 9.91
CA GLU A 132 -8.23 -2.61 10.74
C GLU A 132 -9.72 -2.90 10.67
N SER A 133 -10.36 -3.04 11.81
CA SER A 133 -11.82 -3.16 11.86
C SER A 133 -12.44 -1.84 11.39
N PRO A 134 -13.46 -1.87 10.51
CA PRO A 134 -14.19 -0.66 10.13
C PRO A 134 -15.10 -0.14 11.26
N LEU A 135 -15.34 -0.94 12.30
CA LEU A 135 -16.26 -0.62 13.40
C LEU A 135 -15.96 0.70 14.16
N PRO A 136 -14.70 1.04 14.51
CA PRO A 136 -14.40 2.28 15.21
C PRO A 136 -14.71 3.52 14.36
N TYR A 137 -14.47 3.45 13.05
CA TYR A 137 -14.79 4.51 12.10
C TYR A 137 -16.31 4.66 11.94
N ALA A 138 -17.02 3.54 11.80
CA ALA A 138 -18.49 3.53 11.75
C ALA A 138 -19.10 4.14 13.03
N ALA A 139 -18.56 3.79 14.21
CA ALA A 139 -19.01 4.35 15.49
C ALA A 139 -18.76 5.87 15.58
N ALA A 140 -17.61 6.36 15.11
CA ALA A 140 -17.31 7.79 15.07
C ALA A 140 -18.27 8.56 14.15
N VAL A 141 -18.55 8.05 12.96
CA VAL A 141 -19.55 8.62 12.05
C VAL A 141 -20.94 8.65 12.71
N TRP A 142 -21.35 7.56 13.35
CA TRP A 142 -22.61 7.49 14.08
C TRP A 142 -22.71 8.52 15.21
N ALA A 143 -21.63 8.71 15.98
CA ALA A 143 -21.58 9.70 17.05
C ALA A 143 -21.72 11.13 16.52
N LEU A 144 -21.03 11.46 15.42
CA LEU A 144 -21.14 12.77 14.76
C LEU A 144 -22.55 13.02 14.21
N VAL A 145 -23.13 12.01 13.57
CA VAL A 145 -24.50 12.08 13.05
C VAL A 145 -25.52 12.22 14.18
N ALA A 146 -25.35 11.48 15.29
CA ALA A 146 -26.21 11.62 16.46
C ALA A 146 -26.10 13.01 17.09
N ALA A 147 -24.88 13.54 17.25
CA ALA A 147 -24.64 14.88 17.79
C ALA A 147 -25.28 15.98 16.91
N ALA A 148 -25.15 15.88 15.58
CA ALA A 148 -25.76 16.81 14.64
C ALA A 148 -27.30 16.76 14.61
N ARG A 149 -27.90 15.64 15.04
CA ARG A 149 -29.36 15.50 15.21
C ARG A 149 -29.86 16.07 16.54
N TRP A 150 -28.96 16.27 17.51
CA TRP A 150 -29.26 16.70 18.87
C TRP A 150 -28.90 18.17 19.14
N THR A 151 -28.38 18.90 18.15
CA THR A 151 -28.23 20.35 18.24
C THR A 151 -29.62 20.99 18.21
N PRO A 152 -30.09 21.61 19.31
CA PRO A 152 -31.36 22.32 19.32
C PRO A 152 -31.27 23.51 18.36
N ARG A 153 -32.33 23.74 17.57
CA ARG A 153 -32.46 24.94 16.73
C ARG A 153 -32.79 26.17 17.57
#